data_AF-T0C626-F1
#
_entry.id   AF-T0C626-F1
#
_cell.length_a   1.000
_cell.length_b   1.000
_cell.length_c   1.000
_cell.angle_alpha   90.00
_cell.angle_beta   90.00
_cell.angle_gamma   90.00
#
_symmetry.space_group_name_H-M   'P 1'
#
loop_
_entity.id
_entity.type
_entity.pdbx_description
1 polymer ?
#
loop_
_entity_poly.entity_id
_entity_poly.type
_entity_poly.pdbx_seq_one_letter_code
_entity_poly.pdbx_strand_id
1 'polypeptide(L)'
;MNKLKSLALIVLIGISAQAQAARIWSSIPFVRGADLCAYKQAYSQTRSEYMSEMTGLASELMQSGAKGSEAMQMLVTFDALYDKNVRLATQHKYLDVTLESTLKAYFDGYYRDFPVVDRKLEFVQMNNIRYIINSINNGQRPGWIPDNAGDLVDYMAYGTYSFAPNCRGNIQVTLTLVGSDGSTKNYQGIGQPSVVMSQIASRMFEDFQRTQFPSTLRVNGRKLTIIGTHNGSVGRVTSLRQAERACDNMYARLPNGNELEAIDAYGDWNGGVSIHQNIWALRGGKVYHPGLMNPSPVRDPWSVNAKVMNYYCVR
;
A
#
# COMPACT_ATOMS: atom_id res chain seq x y z
N MET A 1 -3.44 -59.05 -39.99
CA MET A 1 -2.89 -57.70 -40.26
C MET A 1 -4.05 -56.71 -40.43
N ASN A 2 -4.36 -55.92 -39.40
CA ASN A 2 -4.48 -54.46 -39.54
C ASN A 2 -4.83 -53.84 -38.18
N LYS A 3 -4.02 -52.84 -37.89
CA LYS A 3 -3.82 -52.12 -36.64
C LYS A 3 -4.55 -50.78 -36.76
N LEU A 4 -4.88 -50.19 -35.60
CA LEU A 4 -5.06 -48.75 -35.35
C LEU A 4 -6.37 -48.14 -35.89
N LYS A 5 -7.13 -47.27 -35.18
CA LYS A 5 -6.83 -46.36 -34.07
C LYS A 5 -8.13 -46.03 -33.31
N SER A 6 -8.08 -46.12 -31.98
CA SER A 6 -9.02 -45.43 -31.09
C SER A 6 -8.74 -43.94 -31.12
N LEU A 7 -9.78 -43.12 -31.31
CA LEU A 7 -9.72 -41.66 -31.23
C LEU A 7 -10.20 -41.27 -29.82
N ALA A 8 -9.26 -41.00 -28.91
CA ALA A 8 -9.54 -40.39 -27.62
C ALA A 8 -9.54 -38.86 -27.79
N LEU A 9 -10.73 -38.26 -27.75
CA LEU A 9 -10.92 -36.81 -27.74
C LEU A 9 -10.61 -36.29 -26.33
N ILE A 10 -9.42 -35.76 -26.11
CA ILE A 10 -9.06 -35.06 -24.87
C ILE A 10 -9.64 -33.65 -24.95
N VAL A 11 -10.77 -33.43 -24.28
CA VAL A 11 -11.32 -32.10 -24.02
C VAL A 11 -10.51 -31.46 -22.90
N LEU A 12 -9.54 -30.62 -23.27
CA LEU A 12 -8.86 -29.72 -22.34
C LEU A 12 -9.84 -28.60 -21.95
N ILE A 13 -10.61 -28.83 -20.89
CA ILE A 13 -11.32 -27.76 -20.18
C ILE A 13 -10.24 -26.91 -19.53
N GLY A 14 -9.91 -25.78 -20.16
CA GLY A 14 -9.07 -24.75 -19.55
C GLY A 14 -9.81 -24.17 -18.35
N ILE A 15 -9.54 -24.71 -17.17
CA ILE A 15 -9.91 -24.09 -15.90
C ILE A 15 -9.19 -22.75 -15.90
N SER A 16 -9.97 -21.68 -16.07
CA SER A 16 -9.49 -20.35 -15.78
C SER A 16 -9.32 -20.32 -14.27
N ALA A 17 -8.09 -20.49 -13.78
CA ALA A 17 -7.80 -20.25 -12.38
C ALA A 17 -8.11 -18.77 -12.13
N GLN A 18 -9.33 -18.47 -11.67
CA GLN A 18 -9.58 -17.21 -11.00
C GLN A 18 -8.60 -17.20 -9.84
N ALA A 19 -7.64 -16.27 -9.87
CA ALA A 19 -6.71 -16.10 -8.77
C ALA A 19 -7.55 -15.82 -7.52
N GLN A 20 -7.57 -16.78 -6.59
CA GLN A 20 -8.32 -16.65 -5.36
C GLN A 20 -7.73 -15.48 -4.58
N ALA A 21 -8.59 -14.64 -4.01
CA ALA A 21 -8.16 -13.52 -3.17
C ALA A 21 -7.28 -14.05 -2.04
N ALA A 22 -6.14 -13.41 -1.81
CA ALA A 22 -5.33 -13.70 -0.64
C ALA A 22 -6.14 -13.35 0.62
N ARG A 23 -6.21 -14.28 1.55
CA ARG A 23 -6.98 -14.16 2.79
C ARG A 23 -6.04 -13.81 3.92
N ILE A 24 -6.21 -12.61 4.48
CA ILE A 24 -5.51 -12.19 5.71
C ILE A 24 -6.43 -12.49 6.89
N TRP A 25 -5.86 -13.08 7.94
CA TRP A 25 -6.60 -13.20 9.20
C TRP A 25 -7.03 -11.83 9.72
N SER A 26 -8.32 -11.68 10.01
CA SER A 26 -8.89 -10.39 10.32
C SER A 26 -8.29 -9.76 11.59
N SER A 27 -7.95 -10.51 12.63
CA SER A 27 -7.45 -9.91 13.87
C SER A 27 -5.95 -9.64 13.81
N ILE A 28 -5.55 -8.36 13.91
CA ILE A 28 -4.14 -7.95 13.71
C ILE A 28 -3.55 -7.42 15.01
N PRO A 29 -2.89 -8.26 15.85
CA PRO A 29 -2.29 -7.79 17.09
C PRO A 29 -1.22 -6.73 16.84
N PHE A 30 -1.27 -5.65 17.62
CA PHE A 30 -0.22 -4.63 17.64
C PHE A 30 0.48 -4.61 18.99
N VAL A 31 1.80 -4.63 18.97
CA VAL A 31 2.64 -4.56 20.17
C VAL A 31 3.22 -3.16 20.30
N ARG A 32 3.11 -2.59 21.50
CA ARG A 32 3.75 -1.31 21.83
C ARG A 32 5.26 -1.51 21.99
N GLY A 33 6.03 -0.79 21.19
CA GLY A 33 7.47 -0.66 21.29
C GLY A 33 7.90 0.51 22.20
N ALA A 34 9.17 0.90 22.07
CA ALA A 34 9.77 1.96 22.88
C ALA A 34 9.10 3.34 22.66
N ASP A 35 9.25 4.22 23.64
CA ASP A 35 8.94 5.64 23.47
C ASP A 35 10.16 6.36 22.88
N LEU A 36 10.18 6.58 21.57
CA LEU A 36 11.34 7.20 20.91
C LEU A 36 11.40 8.71 21.19
N CYS A 37 10.30 9.33 21.63
CA CYS A 37 10.32 10.71 22.10
C CYS A 37 11.09 10.79 23.42
N ALA A 38 10.71 9.97 24.41
CA ALA A 38 11.41 9.91 25.70
C ALA A 38 12.88 9.49 25.52
N TYR A 39 13.16 8.52 24.64
CA TYR A 39 14.52 8.13 24.29
C TYR A 39 15.32 9.30 23.71
N LYS A 40 14.75 10.05 22.75
CA LYS A 40 15.43 11.22 22.21
C LYS A 40 15.70 12.24 23.30
N GLN A 41 14.70 12.63 24.10
CA GLN A 41 14.86 13.59 25.19
C GLN A 41 15.96 13.18 26.19
N ALA A 42 16.06 11.89 26.51
CA ALA A 42 17.07 11.38 27.44
C ALA A 42 18.49 11.38 26.86
N TYR A 43 18.65 11.18 25.55
CA TYR A 43 19.95 10.95 24.90
C TYR A 43 20.39 12.06 23.92
N SER A 44 19.58 13.09 23.65
CA SER A 44 19.98 14.21 22.77
C SER A 44 20.60 15.39 23.52
N GLN A 45 21.48 16.13 22.83
CA GLN A 45 22.03 17.43 23.27
C GLN A 45 20.95 18.46 23.63
N THR A 46 19.70 18.21 23.23
CA THR A 46 18.53 19.02 23.57
C THR A 46 18.24 19.08 25.06
N ARG A 47 18.76 18.18 25.92
CA ARG A 47 18.57 18.34 27.37
C ARG A 47 19.29 19.59 27.86
N SER A 48 20.47 19.89 27.32
CA SER A 48 21.20 21.12 27.59
C SER A 48 20.50 22.34 26.98
N GLU A 49 19.96 22.23 25.77
CA GLU A 49 19.18 23.32 25.14
C GLU A 49 17.87 23.58 25.88
N TYR A 50 17.15 22.53 26.28
CA TYR A 50 15.93 22.60 27.07
C TYR A 50 16.22 23.18 28.45
N MET A 51 17.28 22.74 29.14
CA MET A 51 17.68 23.36 30.40
C MET A 51 18.08 24.83 30.21
N SER A 52 18.76 25.18 29.12
CA SER A 52 19.11 26.56 28.76
C SER A 52 17.85 27.41 28.52
N GLU A 53 16.87 26.90 27.77
CA GLU A 53 15.59 27.55 27.51
C GLU A 53 14.77 27.72 28.80
N MET A 54 14.70 26.69 29.63
CA MET A 54 14.02 26.70 30.93
C MET A 54 14.68 27.71 31.89
N THR A 55 16.01 27.82 31.88
CA THR A 55 16.74 28.84 32.65
C THR A 55 16.53 30.25 32.10
N GLY A 56 16.38 30.39 30.77
CA GLY A 56 16.00 31.65 30.12
C GLY A 56 14.60 32.10 30.53
N LEU A 57 13.62 31.20 30.47
CA LEU A 57 12.24 31.45 30.90
C LEU A 57 12.17 31.80 32.40
N ALA A 58 12.93 31.09 33.24
CA ALA A 58 13.05 31.42 34.67
C ALA A 58 13.61 32.83 34.88
N SER A 59 14.63 33.21 34.10
CA SER A 59 15.25 34.54 34.13
C SER A 59 14.26 35.63 33.71
N GLU A 60 13.49 35.42 32.64
CA GLU A 60 12.45 36.36 32.19
C GLU A 60 11.32 36.53 33.22
N LEU A 61 10.89 35.43 33.84
CA LEU A 61 9.90 35.47 34.93
C LEU A 61 10.43 36.22 36.16
N MET A 62 11.71 36.03 36.51
CA MET A 62 12.37 36.78 37.58
C MET A 62 12.52 38.28 37.25
N GLN A 63 12.87 38.61 36.01
CA GLN A 63 12.96 39.99 35.53
C GLN A 63 11.58 40.67 35.50
N SER A 64 10.51 39.90 35.31
CA SER A 64 9.11 40.35 35.36
C SER A 64 8.54 40.43 36.79
N GLY A 65 9.35 40.20 37.82
CA GLY A 65 9.00 40.40 39.22
C GLY A 65 8.56 39.16 40.01
N ALA A 66 8.66 37.96 39.44
CA ALA A 66 8.44 36.71 40.19
C ALA A 66 9.62 36.44 41.12
N LYS A 67 9.37 35.99 42.37
CA LYS A 67 10.46 35.56 43.24
C LYS A 67 11.10 34.30 42.65
N GLY A 68 12.44 34.20 42.67
CA GLY A 68 13.16 33.09 42.02
C GLY A 68 12.68 31.68 42.46
N SER A 69 12.21 31.55 43.70
CA SER A 69 11.60 30.31 44.19
C SER A 69 10.23 30.00 43.56
N GLU A 70 9.42 31.01 43.29
CA GLU A 70 8.08 30.87 42.68
C GLU A 70 8.19 30.54 41.18
N ALA A 71 9.11 31.18 40.46
CA ALA A 71 9.36 30.89 39.05
C ALA A 71 9.85 29.44 38.83
N MET A 72 10.76 28.96 39.68
CA MET A 72 11.21 27.57 39.65
C MET A 72 10.11 26.58 40.03
N GLN A 73 9.29 26.90 41.04
CA GLN A 73 8.14 26.07 41.42
C GLN A 73 7.13 25.95 40.28
N MET A 74 6.87 27.04 39.54
CA MET A 74 5.97 27.02 38.38
C MET A 74 6.51 26.12 37.27
N LEU A 75 7.82 26.20 36.95
CA LEU A 75 8.44 25.35 35.93
C LEU A 75 8.36 23.85 36.28
N VAL A 76 8.65 23.50 37.53
CA VAL A 76 8.49 22.11 38.03
C VAL A 76 7.03 21.65 37.95
N THR A 77 6.09 22.56 38.21
CA THR A 77 4.65 22.25 38.14
C THR A 77 4.20 22.06 36.68
N PHE A 78 4.69 22.87 35.75
CA PHE A 78 4.40 22.70 34.32
C PHE A 78 4.94 21.38 33.77
N ASP A 79 6.16 21.01 34.14
CA ASP A 79 6.77 19.73 33.78
C ASP A 79 5.93 18.55 34.32
N ALA A 80 5.57 18.61 35.61
CA ALA A 80 4.72 17.59 36.23
C ALA A 80 3.30 17.51 35.60
N LEU A 81 2.73 18.64 35.18
CA LEU A 81 1.45 18.69 34.48
C LEU A 81 1.58 18.13 33.05
N TYR A 82 2.67 18.42 32.35
CA TYR A 82 2.96 17.87 31.04
C TYR A 82 3.09 16.34 31.11
N ASP A 83 3.90 15.83 32.04
CA ASP A 83 4.06 14.39 32.28
C ASP A 83 2.74 13.71 32.66
N LYS A 84 1.94 14.35 33.51
CA LYS A 84 0.60 13.87 33.87
C LYS A 84 -0.31 13.79 32.64
N ASN A 85 -0.29 14.81 31.78
CA ASN A 85 -1.10 14.86 30.56
C ASN A 85 -0.67 13.79 29.54
N VAL A 86 0.64 13.61 29.33
CA VAL A 86 1.18 12.53 28.48
C VAL A 86 0.78 11.16 29.03
N ARG A 87 0.90 10.95 30.34
CA ARG A 87 0.49 9.70 30.98
C ARG A 87 -1.01 9.45 30.78
N LEU A 88 -1.87 10.45 31.01
CA LEU A 88 -3.33 10.32 30.81
C LEU A 88 -3.68 9.99 29.35
N ALA A 89 -3.04 10.66 28.39
CA ALA A 89 -3.25 10.42 26.96
C ALA A 89 -2.78 9.03 26.49
N THR A 90 -1.77 8.46 27.16
CA THR A 90 -1.19 7.14 26.82
C THR A 90 -1.67 6.01 27.75
N GLN A 91 -2.50 6.32 28.75
CA GLN A 91 -2.97 5.38 29.78
C GLN A 91 -3.97 4.36 29.25
N HIS A 92 -4.70 4.71 28.18
CA HIS A 92 -5.79 3.90 27.68
C HIS A 92 -5.24 2.88 26.68
N LYS A 93 -5.28 1.60 27.07
CA LYS A 93 -4.76 0.43 26.36
C LYS A 93 -5.58 0.06 25.11
N TYR A 94 -5.73 0.96 24.14
CA TYR A 94 -6.54 0.69 22.93
C TYR A 94 -6.01 1.31 21.65
N LEU A 95 -4.80 1.90 21.67
CA LEU A 95 -4.19 2.36 20.43
C LEU A 95 -3.99 1.19 19.45
N ASP A 96 -3.60 0.02 19.95
CA ASP A 96 -3.51 -1.22 19.18
C ASP A 96 -4.82 -1.61 18.47
N VAL A 97 -5.98 -1.46 19.13
CA VAL A 97 -7.31 -1.71 18.55
C VAL A 97 -7.68 -0.62 17.53
N THR A 98 -7.29 0.62 17.82
CA THR A 98 -7.52 1.77 16.95
C THR A 98 -6.74 1.63 15.64
N LEU A 99 -5.46 1.23 15.71
CA LEU A 99 -4.61 0.98 14.53
C LEU A 99 -5.18 -0.13 13.66
N GLU A 100 -5.58 -1.25 14.26
CA GLU A 100 -6.24 -2.34 13.52
C GLU A 100 -7.52 -1.87 12.80
N SER A 101 -8.41 -1.19 13.54
CA SER A 101 -9.70 -0.76 13.01
C SER A 101 -9.55 0.28 11.89
N THR A 102 -8.65 1.25 12.08
CA THR A 102 -8.38 2.29 11.08
C THR A 102 -7.70 1.73 9.83
N LEU A 103 -6.77 0.78 9.98
CA LEU A 103 -6.15 0.07 8.84
C LEU A 103 -7.23 -0.59 7.96
N LYS A 104 -8.10 -1.41 8.57
CA LYS A 104 -9.18 -2.09 7.85
C LYS A 104 -10.14 -1.11 7.18
N ALA A 105 -10.52 -0.04 7.88
CA ALA A 105 -11.42 0.96 7.35
C ALA A 105 -10.86 1.67 6.11
N TYR A 106 -9.57 2.07 6.15
CA TYR A 106 -8.89 2.64 4.98
C TYR A 106 -8.74 1.63 3.85
N PHE A 107 -8.37 0.40 4.18
CA PHE A 107 -8.20 -0.66 3.19
C PHE A 107 -9.51 -0.97 2.44
N ASP A 108 -10.61 -1.12 3.15
CA ASP A 108 -11.94 -1.25 2.53
C ASP A 108 -12.35 0.04 1.79
N GLY A 109 -11.92 1.21 2.26
CA GLY A 109 -12.07 2.48 1.56
C GLY A 109 -11.45 2.46 0.17
N TYR A 110 -10.21 1.98 0.05
CA TYR A 110 -9.54 1.87 -1.25
C TYR A 110 -10.29 0.98 -2.24
N TYR A 111 -10.89 -0.12 -1.78
CA TYR A 111 -11.73 -0.96 -2.63
C TYR A 111 -13.11 -0.37 -2.98
N ARG A 112 -13.56 0.67 -2.26
CA ARG A 112 -14.74 1.45 -2.65
C ARG A 112 -14.39 2.58 -3.62
N ASP A 113 -13.24 3.22 -3.41
CA ASP A 113 -12.79 4.37 -4.19
C ASP A 113 -12.20 3.94 -5.54
N PHE A 114 -11.56 2.78 -5.59
CA PHE A 114 -11.01 2.19 -6.81
C PHE A 114 -11.82 0.96 -7.21
N PRO A 115 -12.64 1.03 -8.28
CA PRO A 115 -13.43 -0.10 -8.73
C PRO A 115 -12.53 -1.21 -9.24
N VAL A 116 -12.65 -2.37 -8.60
CA VAL A 116 -11.95 -3.60 -9.00
C VAL A 116 -12.94 -4.66 -9.45
N VAL A 117 -12.57 -5.45 -10.46
CA VAL A 117 -13.35 -6.61 -10.92
C VAL A 117 -13.19 -7.74 -9.91
N ASP A 118 -11.96 -8.04 -9.55
CA ASP A 118 -11.61 -9.09 -8.59
C ASP A 118 -10.80 -8.48 -7.44
N ARG A 119 -11.28 -8.61 -6.20
CA ARG A 119 -10.49 -8.30 -5.01
C ARG A 119 -9.39 -9.35 -4.88
N LYS A 120 -8.13 -8.91 -4.83
CA LYS A 120 -6.97 -9.80 -4.66
C LYS A 120 -6.56 -10.01 -3.21
N LEU A 121 -7.16 -9.27 -2.28
CA LEU A 121 -6.84 -9.34 -0.86
C LEU A 121 -8.09 -9.05 -0.02
N GLU A 122 -8.34 -9.85 1.01
CA GLU A 122 -9.48 -9.68 1.91
C GLU A 122 -9.13 -10.05 3.37
N PHE A 123 -9.81 -9.38 4.32
CA PHE A 123 -9.76 -9.75 5.72
C PHE A 123 -10.85 -10.76 6.03
N VAL A 124 -10.45 -11.96 6.47
CA VAL A 124 -11.40 -13.04 6.77
C VAL A 124 -11.62 -13.22 8.27
N GLN A 125 -12.88 -13.21 8.67
CA GLN A 125 -13.32 -13.53 10.02
C GLN A 125 -13.51 -15.04 10.15
N MET A 126 -12.71 -15.67 11.01
CA MET A 126 -12.82 -17.11 11.30
C MET A 126 -13.87 -17.42 12.36
N ASN A 127 -14.28 -16.40 13.14
CA ASN A 127 -15.21 -16.59 14.24
C ASN A 127 -16.65 -16.34 13.79
N ASN A 128 -17.59 -17.09 14.37
CA ASN A 128 -19.00 -16.84 14.10
C ASN A 128 -19.44 -15.48 14.69
N ILE A 129 -20.52 -14.93 14.13
CA ILE A 129 -21.06 -13.62 14.52
C ILE A 129 -21.36 -13.56 16.02
N ARG A 130 -21.84 -14.65 16.63
CA ARG A 130 -22.14 -14.70 18.07
C ARG A 130 -20.88 -14.52 18.92
N TYR A 131 -19.77 -15.18 18.56
CA TYR A 131 -18.48 -15.01 19.23
C TYR A 131 -17.99 -13.58 19.11
N ILE A 132 -18.07 -12.99 17.92
CA ILE A 132 -17.66 -11.60 17.67
C ILE A 132 -18.44 -10.63 18.58
N ILE A 133 -19.78 -10.75 18.63
CA ILE A 133 -20.64 -9.91 19.48
C ILE A 133 -20.28 -10.09 20.96
N ASN A 134 -20.08 -11.33 21.40
CA ASN A 134 -19.70 -11.61 22.79
C ASN A 134 -18.33 -11.01 23.14
N SER A 135 -17.33 -11.13 22.26
CA SER A 135 -16.02 -10.50 22.48
C SER A 135 -16.15 -8.98 22.59
N ILE A 136 -16.90 -8.34 21.69
CA ILE A 136 -17.11 -6.88 21.71
C ILE A 136 -17.80 -6.44 23.01
N ASN A 137 -18.87 -7.13 23.43
CA ASN A 137 -19.60 -6.82 24.66
C ASN A 137 -18.73 -6.95 25.92
N ASN A 138 -17.71 -7.82 25.88
CA ASN A 138 -16.75 -8.01 26.96
C ASN A 138 -15.49 -7.13 26.85
N GLY A 139 -15.45 -6.19 25.89
CA GLY A 139 -14.28 -5.34 25.64
C GLY A 139 -13.05 -6.12 25.14
N GLN A 140 -13.27 -7.30 24.56
CA GLN A 140 -12.23 -8.19 24.05
C GLN A 140 -12.11 -8.09 22.53
N ARG A 141 -10.89 -8.28 22.04
CA ARG A 141 -10.63 -8.39 20.60
C ARG A 141 -11.19 -9.72 20.07
N PRO A 142 -12.04 -9.73 19.03
CA PRO A 142 -12.44 -10.95 18.35
C PRO A 142 -11.22 -11.52 17.60
N GLY A 143 -10.81 -12.75 17.89
CA GLY A 143 -9.62 -13.32 17.28
C GLY A 143 -9.24 -14.69 17.82
N TRP A 144 -10.21 -15.58 18.00
CA TRP A 144 -9.85 -16.97 18.28
C TRP A 144 -9.32 -17.63 17.00
N ILE A 145 -8.14 -18.25 17.09
CA ILE A 145 -7.47 -18.96 16.00
C ILE A 145 -7.62 -20.47 16.26
N PRO A 146 -8.24 -21.24 15.35
CA PRO A 146 -8.23 -22.70 15.43
C PRO A 146 -6.84 -23.27 15.14
N ASP A 147 -6.53 -24.47 15.64
CA ASP A 147 -5.23 -25.13 15.45
C ASP A 147 -4.85 -25.34 13.96
N ASN A 148 -5.85 -25.41 13.07
CA ASN A 148 -5.69 -25.53 11.61
C ASN A 148 -5.81 -24.19 10.85
N ALA A 149 -5.64 -23.05 11.52
CA ALA A 149 -5.82 -21.74 10.89
C ALA A 149 -4.89 -21.46 9.70
N GLY A 150 -3.74 -22.15 9.62
CA GLY A 150 -2.82 -22.05 8.48
C GLY A 150 -3.43 -22.47 7.14
N ASP A 151 -4.47 -23.31 7.15
CA ASP A 151 -5.18 -23.74 5.93
C ASP A 151 -6.28 -22.73 5.53
N LEU A 152 -6.65 -21.83 6.44
CA LEU A 152 -7.78 -20.90 6.29
C LEU A 152 -7.36 -19.51 5.82
N VAL A 153 -6.09 -19.15 5.98
CA VAL A 153 -5.53 -17.85 5.58
C VAL A 153 -4.20 -18.01 4.86
N ASP A 154 -3.98 -17.14 3.88
CA ASP A 154 -2.72 -17.05 3.16
C ASP A 154 -1.70 -16.21 3.94
N TYR A 155 -2.18 -15.28 4.77
CA TYR A 155 -1.35 -14.40 5.58
C TYR A 155 -1.88 -14.22 7.01
N MET A 156 -0.94 -14.23 7.96
CA MET A 156 -1.16 -13.70 9.31
C MET A 156 -0.45 -12.36 9.45
N ALA A 157 -1.10 -11.39 10.11
CA ALA A 157 -0.56 -10.05 10.27
C ALA A 157 -0.29 -9.74 11.74
N TYR A 158 0.82 -9.09 12.03
CA TYR A 158 1.06 -8.44 13.31
C TYR A 158 1.75 -7.10 13.09
N GLY A 159 1.63 -6.20 14.06
CA GLY A 159 2.27 -4.89 13.99
C GLY A 159 3.01 -4.51 15.25
N THR A 160 3.89 -3.54 15.11
CA THR A 160 4.54 -2.85 16.23
C THR A 160 4.37 -1.36 16.08
N TYR A 161 4.19 -0.64 17.18
CA TYR A 161 4.14 0.82 17.15
C TYR A 161 4.96 1.46 18.28
N SER A 162 5.60 2.58 17.98
CA SER A 162 6.34 3.40 18.95
C SER A 162 5.92 4.86 18.83
N PHE A 163 6.10 5.64 19.90
CA PHE A 163 5.98 7.10 19.77
C PHE A 163 7.15 7.62 18.96
N ALA A 164 6.88 8.50 18.00
CA ALA A 164 7.89 9.03 17.11
C ALA A 164 8.85 9.99 17.86
N PRO A 165 10.11 10.11 17.42
CA PRO A 165 11.12 10.94 18.07
C PRO A 165 10.86 12.46 17.94
N ASN A 166 9.79 12.87 17.29
CA ASN A 166 9.44 14.28 17.13
C ASN A 166 8.56 14.83 18.26
N CYS A 167 8.10 13.99 19.20
CA CYS A 167 7.31 14.39 20.37
C CYS A 167 6.03 15.17 20.07
N ARG A 168 5.47 15.03 18.86
CA ARG A 168 4.27 15.77 18.39
C ARG A 168 3.03 14.89 18.27
N GLY A 169 2.95 13.82 19.06
CA GLY A 169 1.85 12.84 18.98
C GLY A 169 1.90 11.92 17.75
N ASN A 170 2.99 11.96 16.99
CA ASN A 170 3.20 10.99 15.91
C ASN A 170 3.61 9.64 16.48
N ILE A 171 3.29 8.60 15.74
CA ILE A 171 3.75 7.24 15.97
C ILE A 171 4.53 6.74 14.76
N GLN A 172 5.43 5.80 14.99
CA GLN A 172 6.04 4.98 13.97
C GLN A 172 5.41 3.60 14.07
N VAL A 173 4.90 3.08 12.96
CA VAL A 173 4.25 1.76 12.91
C VAL A 173 4.92 0.91 11.86
N THR A 174 5.13 -0.37 12.19
CA THR A 174 5.51 -1.42 11.24
C THR A 174 4.43 -2.49 11.28
N LEU A 175 3.88 -2.82 10.13
CA LEU A 175 2.98 -3.96 9.92
C LEU A 175 3.73 -5.04 9.16
N THR A 176 3.68 -6.27 9.64
CA THR A 176 4.28 -7.44 9.02
C THR A 176 3.19 -8.43 8.66
N LEU A 177 3.10 -8.80 7.38
CA LEU A 177 2.36 -9.97 6.91
C LEU A 177 3.32 -11.15 6.83
N VAL A 178 2.93 -12.28 7.38
CA VAL A 178 3.64 -13.56 7.36
C VAL A 178 2.83 -14.53 6.52
N GLY A 179 3.39 -14.99 5.40
CA GLY A 179 2.78 -15.99 4.54
C GLY A 179 2.84 -17.38 5.15
N SER A 180 2.00 -18.30 4.66
CA SER A 180 2.03 -19.71 5.05
C SER A 180 3.37 -20.40 4.74
N ASP A 181 4.14 -19.89 3.78
CA ASP A 181 5.49 -20.31 3.43
C ASP A 181 6.59 -19.68 4.30
N GLY A 182 6.22 -18.83 5.27
CA GLY A 182 7.15 -18.07 6.11
C GLY A 182 7.73 -16.81 5.43
N SER A 183 7.33 -16.50 4.19
CA SER A 183 7.70 -15.23 3.55
C SER A 183 7.09 -14.05 4.32
N THR A 184 7.75 -12.89 4.28
CA THR A 184 7.25 -11.68 4.96
C THR A 184 7.14 -10.49 4.04
N LYS A 185 6.07 -9.71 4.24
CA LYS A 185 5.88 -8.38 3.63
C LYS A 185 5.77 -7.35 4.76
N ASN A 186 6.59 -6.31 4.70
CA ASN A 186 6.68 -5.30 5.75
C ASN A 186 6.26 -3.93 5.22
N TYR A 187 5.36 -3.27 5.94
CA TYR A 187 4.87 -1.93 5.63
C TYR A 187 5.11 -1.02 6.83
N GLN A 188 5.76 0.12 6.60
CA GLN A 188 6.10 1.07 7.66
C GLN A 188 5.58 2.47 7.38
N GLY A 189 5.20 3.21 8.40
CA GLY A 189 4.84 4.62 8.27
C GLY A 189 5.09 5.39 9.55
N ILE A 190 5.18 6.71 9.43
CA ILE A 190 5.40 7.65 10.54
C ILE A 190 4.45 8.83 10.38
N GLY A 191 3.75 9.20 11.46
CA GLY A 191 2.75 10.26 11.42
C GLY A 191 1.71 10.11 12.52
N GLN A 192 0.61 10.85 12.42
CA GLN A 192 -0.55 10.60 13.28
C GLN A 192 -1.14 9.20 13.01
N PRO A 193 -1.78 8.56 13.99
CA PRO A 193 -2.29 7.18 13.86
C PRO A 193 -3.10 6.92 12.57
N SER A 194 -4.05 7.79 12.26
CA SER A 194 -4.89 7.69 11.05
C SER A 194 -4.08 7.81 9.75
N VAL A 195 -3.16 8.77 9.70
CA VAL A 195 -2.29 8.99 8.53
C VAL A 195 -1.40 7.78 8.27
N VAL A 196 -0.79 7.23 9.33
CA VAL A 196 0.08 6.05 9.20
C VAL A 196 -0.71 4.84 8.70
N MET A 197 -1.90 4.61 9.24
CA MET A 197 -2.74 3.47 8.81
C MET A 197 -3.25 3.64 7.38
N SER A 198 -3.59 4.87 6.95
CA SER A 198 -3.93 5.13 5.54
C SER A 198 -2.76 4.85 4.60
N GLN A 199 -1.53 5.28 4.96
CA GLN A 199 -0.34 5.00 4.16
C GLN A 199 -0.05 3.49 4.04
N ILE A 200 -0.16 2.76 5.15
CA ILE A 200 0.03 1.30 5.16
C ILE A 200 -1.05 0.62 4.33
N ALA A 201 -2.33 0.99 4.51
CA ALA A 201 -3.43 0.46 3.72
C ALA A 201 -3.25 0.71 2.21
N SER A 202 -2.81 1.91 1.80
CA SER A 202 -2.52 2.24 0.40
C SER A 202 -1.46 1.32 -0.18
N ARG A 203 -0.36 1.11 0.56
CA ARG A 203 0.74 0.25 0.11
C ARG A 203 0.35 -1.22 0.05
N MET A 204 -0.46 -1.69 0.99
CA MET A 204 -1.04 -3.04 0.93
C MET A 204 -1.94 -3.18 -0.30
N PHE A 205 -2.85 -2.23 -0.51
CA PHE A 205 -3.73 -2.22 -1.67
C PHE A 205 -2.93 -2.23 -2.97
N GLU A 206 -1.91 -1.37 -3.10
CA GLU A 206 -1.04 -1.32 -4.28
C GLU A 206 -0.27 -2.62 -4.50
N ASP A 207 0.35 -3.18 -3.45
CA ASP A 207 1.18 -4.37 -3.56
C ASP A 207 0.38 -5.60 -4.02
N PHE A 208 -0.87 -5.74 -3.54
CA PHE A 208 -1.73 -6.86 -3.93
C PHE A 208 -2.56 -6.58 -5.18
N GLN A 209 -3.15 -5.39 -5.31
CA GLN A 209 -4.15 -5.10 -6.32
C GLN A 209 -3.56 -4.68 -7.66
N ARG A 210 -2.47 -3.90 -7.65
CA ARG A 210 -1.90 -3.29 -8.86
C ARG A 210 -1.62 -4.34 -9.93
N THR A 211 -1.76 -3.94 -11.19
CA THR A 211 -1.39 -4.76 -12.34
C THR A 211 0.07 -5.20 -12.23
N GLN A 212 0.25 -6.51 -12.14
CA GLN A 212 1.54 -7.15 -12.23
C GLN A 212 1.71 -7.71 -13.63
N PHE A 213 2.93 -7.62 -14.17
CA PHE A 213 3.24 -8.17 -15.49
C PHE A 213 3.91 -9.55 -15.37
N PRO A 214 3.54 -10.53 -16.23
CA PRO A 214 2.56 -10.41 -17.30
C PRO A 214 1.10 -10.44 -16.80
N SER A 215 0.22 -9.73 -17.50
CA SER A 215 -1.23 -9.70 -17.25
C SER A 215 -1.98 -10.12 -18.51
N THR A 216 -3.05 -10.92 -18.39
CA THR A 216 -3.85 -11.35 -19.55
C THR A 216 -5.25 -10.77 -19.49
N LEU A 217 -5.64 -10.06 -20.55
CA LEU A 217 -6.96 -9.44 -20.69
C LEU A 217 -7.73 -10.04 -21.86
N ARG A 218 -9.05 -9.89 -21.83
CA ARG A 218 -9.90 -10.17 -23.00
C ARG A 218 -10.20 -8.87 -23.72
N VAL A 219 -9.66 -8.72 -24.92
CA VAL A 219 -9.85 -7.55 -25.78
C VAL A 219 -10.47 -8.02 -27.09
N ASN A 220 -11.65 -7.51 -27.45
CA ASN A 220 -12.37 -7.86 -28.68
C ASN A 220 -12.54 -9.39 -28.89
N GLY A 221 -12.87 -10.10 -27.81
CA GLY A 221 -13.05 -11.56 -27.83
C GLY A 221 -11.75 -12.37 -27.91
N ARG A 222 -10.59 -11.72 -28.03
CA ARG A 222 -9.26 -12.37 -28.06
C ARG A 222 -8.55 -12.18 -26.73
N LYS A 223 -7.67 -13.13 -26.39
CA LYS A 223 -6.75 -12.99 -25.25
C LYS A 223 -5.58 -12.12 -25.69
N LEU A 224 -5.31 -11.07 -24.93
CA LEU A 224 -4.16 -10.18 -25.11
C LEU A 224 -3.32 -10.25 -23.84
N THR A 225 -2.05 -10.59 -23.97
CA THR A 225 -1.13 -10.67 -22.82
C THR A 225 -0.25 -9.44 -22.80
N ILE A 226 -0.35 -8.63 -21.74
CA ILE A 226 0.55 -7.51 -21.47
C ILE A 226 1.76 -8.05 -20.74
N ILE A 227 2.94 -7.91 -21.33
CA ILE A 227 4.21 -8.45 -20.81
C ILE A 227 4.97 -7.40 -20.01
N GLY A 228 4.72 -6.11 -20.26
CA GLY A 228 5.57 -5.05 -19.74
C GLY A 228 6.90 -4.97 -20.50
N THR A 229 7.89 -4.33 -19.90
CA THR A 229 9.29 -4.29 -20.37
C THR A 229 10.12 -5.43 -19.78
N HIS A 230 11.42 -5.49 -20.07
CA HIS A 230 12.32 -6.57 -19.60
C HIS A 230 12.33 -6.78 -18.09
N ASN A 231 12.01 -5.75 -17.30
CA ASN A 231 11.89 -5.80 -15.84
C ASN A 231 10.44 -5.95 -15.35
N GLY A 232 9.49 -6.30 -16.22
CA GLY A 232 8.08 -6.45 -15.87
C GLY A 232 7.43 -5.15 -15.40
N SER A 233 7.66 -4.04 -16.11
CA SER A 233 7.07 -2.74 -15.77
C SER A 233 6.66 -1.94 -17.01
N VAL A 234 6.14 -0.72 -16.82
CA VAL A 234 6.01 0.27 -17.89
C VAL A 234 7.34 1.00 -18.06
N GLY A 235 7.92 0.92 -19.25
CA GLY A 235 9.18 1.58 -19.56
C GLY A 235 9.01 2.95 -20.18
N ARG A 236 10.13 3.67 -20.29
CA ARG A 236 10.24 4.96 -20.96
C ARG A 236 11.34 4.90 -22.00
N VAL A 237 11.11 5.45 -23.18
CA VAL A 237 12.10 5.57 -24.27
C VAL A 237 12.07 6.95 -24.88
N THR A 238 13.17 7.32 -25.53
CA THR A 238 13.27 8.52 -26.37
C THR A 238 13.15 8.19 -27.86
N SER A 239 13.10 6.90 -28.23
CA SER A 239 13.03 6.43 -29.61
C SER A 239 12.05 5.27 -29.78
N LEU A 240 11.13 5.37 -30.74
CA LEU A 240 10.19 4.28 -31.05
C LEU A 240 10.89 2.98 -31.46
N ARG A 241 11.96 3.08 -32.27
CA ARG A 241 12.77 1.94 -32.68
C ARG A 241 13.42 1.21 -31.50
N GLN A 242 13.67 1.91 -30.39
CA GLN A 242 14.16 1.27 -29.18
C GLN A 242 13.07 0.45 -28.50
N ALA A 243 11.85 1.00 -28.39
CA ALA A 243 10.71 0.31 -27.81
C ALA A 243 10.27 -0.91 -28.65
N GLU A 244 10.22 -0.78 -29.99
CA GLU A 244 9.90 -1.89 -30.89
C GLU A 244 10.90 -3.04 -30.73
N ARG A 245 12.20 -2.76 -30.83
CA ARG A 245 13.26 -3.78 -30.62
C ARG A 245 13.20 -4.40 -29.23
N ALA A 246 12.90 -3.62 -28.20
CA ALA A 246 12.77 -4.14 -26.85
C ALA A 246 11.62 -5.15 -26.74
N CYS A 247 10.49 -4.90 -27.41
CA CYS A 247 9.39 -5.85 -27.45
C CYS A 247 9.70 -7.07 -28.32
N ASP A 248 10.33 -6.87 -29.48
CA ASP A 248 10.68 -7.96 -30.40
C ASP A 248 11.63 -8.97 -29.73
N ASN A 249 12.60 -8.49 -28.94
CA ASN A 249 13.53 -9.33 -28.16
C ASN A 249 12.82 -10.24 -27.14
N MET A 250 11.60 -9.89 -26.73
CA MET A 250 10.77 -10.68 -25.84
C MET A 250 9.68 -11.47 -26.60
N TYR A 251 9.81 -11.65 -27.92
CA TYR A 251 8.78 -12.25 -28.78
C TYR A 251 7.41 -11.60 -28.58
N ALA A 252 7.40 -10.27 -28.48
CA ALA A 252 6.23 -9.45 -28.24
C ALA A 252 6.25 -8.26 -29.22
N ARG A 253 5.24 -7.39 -29.14
CA ARG A 253 5.15 -6.18 -29.96
C ARG A 253 4.60 -5.02 -29.15
N LEU A 254 4.74 -3.81 -29.67
CA LEU A 254 3.99 -2.67 -29.13
C LEU A 254 2.47 -2.87 -29.37
N PRO A 255 1.61 -2.31 -28.50
CA PRO A 255 0.18 -2.29 -28.74
C PRO A 255 -0.16 -1.40 -29.95
N ASN A 256 -1.31 -1.66 -30.57
CA ASN A 256 -1.96 -0.67 -31.45
C ASN A 256 -2.85 0.29 -30.63
N GLY A 257 -3.39 1.34 -31.27
CA GLY A 257 -4.22 2.34 -30.59
C GLY A 257 -5.44 1.74 -29.88
N ASN A 258 -6.18 0.85 -30.55
CA ASN A 258 -7.36 0.22 -29.98
C ASN A 258 -7.02 -0.71 -28.80
N GLU A 259 -5.89 -1.42 -28.87
CA GLU A 259 -5.40 -2.25 -27.76
C GLU A 259 -4.99 -1.38 -26.58
N LEU A 260 -4.32 -0.25 -26.82
CA LEU A 260 -3.92 0.69 -25.78
C LEU A 260 -5.14 1.27 -25.05
N GLU A 261 -6.14 1.76 -25.79
CA GLU A 261 -7.40 2.26 -25.22
C GLU A 261 -8.20 1.16 -24.49
N ALA A 262 -8.22 -0.06 -25.03
CA ALA A 262 -8.88 -1.17 -24.36
C ALA A 262 -8.18 -1.54 -23.05
N ILE A 263 -6.84 -1.54 -23.01
CA ILE A 263 -6.05 -1.80 -21.80
C ILE A 263 -6.25 -0.69 -20.75
N ASP A 264 -6.35 0.57 -21.19
CA ASP A 264 -6.66 1.72 -20.34
C ASP A 264 -8.02 1.58 -19.66
N ALA A 265 -9.03 1.08 -20.38
CA ALA A 265 -10.37 0.87 -19.83
C ALA A 265 -10.42 -0.15 -18.67
N TYR A 266 -9.47 -1.09 -18.60
CA TYR A 266 -9.30 -1.96 -17.42
C TYR A 266 -8.64 -1.19 -16.26
N GLY A 267 -7.71 -0.29 -16.56
CA GLY A 267 -6.98 0.51 -15.57
C GLY A 267 -5.97 -0.30 -14.74
N ASP A 268 -5.22 0.40 -13.90
CA ASP A 268 -4.08 -0.15 -13.15
C ASP A 268 -4.45 -1.19 -12.07
N TRP A 269 -5.74 -1.36 -11.78
CA TRP A 269 -6.23 -2.24 -10.70
C TRP A 269 -6.91 -3.52 -11.21
N ASN A 270 -7.16 -3.63 -12.53
CA ASN A 270 -7.86 -4.76 -13.14
C ASN A 270 -7.01 -5.48 -14.20
N GLY A 271 -5.69 -5.46 -14.03
CA GLY A 271 -4.77 -6.07 -14.97
C GLY A 271 -4.47 -5.22 -16.21
N GLY A 272 -5.05 -4.02 -16.31
CA GLY A 272 -4.78 -3.03 -17.34
C GLY A 272 -3.67 -2.05 -16.96
N VAL A 273 -3.50 -1.01 -17.77
CA VAL A 273 -2.50 0.04 -17.57
C VAL A 273 -3.12 1.37 -17.96
N SER A 274 -3.21 2.30 -17.02
CA SER A 274 -3.84 3.58 -17.31
C SER A 274 -2.88 4.50 -18.09
N ILE A 275 -3.35 5.07 -19.20
CA ILE A 275 -2.60 5.93 -20.12
C ILE A 275 -2.22 7.26 -19.46
N HIS A 276 -3.10 7.79 -18.60
CA HIS A 276 -2.99 9.12 -18.00
C HIS A 276 -2.76 10.21 -19.06
N GLN A 277 -1.96 11.24 -18.76
CA GLN A 277 -1.59 12.33 -19.68
C GLN A 277 -0.25 12.06 -20.41
N ASN A 278 0.22 10.82 -20.40
CA ASN A 278 1.52 10.48 -20.99
C ASN A 278 1.39 10.14 -22.48
N ILE A 279 2.48 10.34 -23.23
CA ILE A 279 2.57 9.93 -24.64
C ILE A 279 3.05 8.48 -24.68
N TRP A 280 2.41 7.63 -25.50
CA TRP A 280 2.72 6.20 -25.58
C TRP A 280 3.24 5.77 -26.94
N ALA A 281 4.20 4.86 -26.95
CA ALA A 281 4.72 4.23 -28.15
C ALA A 281 3.72 3.18 -28.68
N LEU A 282 3.40 3.27 -29.97
CA LEU A 282 2.53 2.33 -30.66
C LEU A 282 3.30 1.56 -31.74
N ARG A 283 2.76 0.40 -32.11
CA ARG A 283 3.26 -0.37 -33.26
C ARG A 283 3.17 0.45 -34.55
N GLY A 284 4.18 0.28 -35.42
CA GLY A 284 4.17 0.86 -36.76
C GLY A 284 4.69 2.29 -36.78
N GLY A 285 5.60 2.62 -35.86
CA GLY A 285 6.23 3.95 -35.83
C GLY A 285 5.29 5.09 -35.41
N LYS A 286 4.18 4.81 -34.73
CA LYS A 286 3.19 5.81 -34.28
C LYS A 286 3.28 6.04 -32.78
N VAL A 287 2.64 7.11 -32.32
CA VAL A 287 2.45 7.42 -30.89
C VAL A 287 0.99 7.69 -30.58
N TYR A 288 0.59 7.43 -29.34
CA TYR A 288 -0.70 7.83 -28.80
C TYR A 288 -0.52 9.06 -27.91
N HIS A 289 -1.30 10.11 -28.16
CA HIS A 289 -1.29 11.34 -27.38
C HIS A 289 -2.69 11.63 -26.80
N PRO A 290 -2.91 11.43 -25.49
CA PRO A 290 -4.24 11.55 -24.87
C PRO A 290 -4.82 12.97 -24.98
N GLY A 291 -3.97 14.01 -25.00
CA GLY A 291 -4.41 15.39 -25.17
C GLY A 291 -4.81 15.81 -26.60
N LEU A 292 -4.68 14.96 -27.63
CA LEU A 292 -4.85 15.34 -29.04
C LEU A 292 -5.88 14.48 -29.77
N MET A 293 -7.08 14.37 -29.21
CA MET A 293 -8.14 13.45 -29.68
C MET A 293 -8.65 13.69 -31.11
N ASN A 294 -8.62 14.92 -31.63
CA ASN A 294 -9.20 15.26 -32.94
C ASN A 294 -8.11 15.57 -34.00
N PRO A 295 -8.09 14.96 -35.20
CA PRO A 295 -8.97 13.89 -35.71
C PRO A 295 -8.70 12.50 -35.14
N SER A 296 -7.57 12.28 -34.48
CA SER A 296 -7.25 11.01 -33.81
C SER A 296 -6.17 11.21 -32.75
N PRO A 297 -6.21 10.52 -31.60
CA PRO A 297 -5.10 10.53 -30.64
C PRO A 297 -3.83 9.84 -31.17
N VAL A 298 -3.94 9.05 -32.25
CA VAL A 298 -2.81 8.39 -32.89
C VAL A 298 -2.12 9.35 -33.86
N ARG A 299 -0.83 9.58 -33.63
CA ARG A 299 -0.03 10.58 -34.32
C ARG A 299 1.29 10.04 -34.80
N ASP A 300 1.87 10.77 -35.74
CA ASP A 300 3.28 10.63 -36.06
C ASP A 300 4.15 11.29 -34.99
N PRO A 301 5.30 10.70 -34.61
CA PRO A 301 6.15 11.21 -33.52
C PRO A 301 6.57 12.68 -33.70
N TRP A 302 6.86 13.08 -34.95
CA TRP A 302 7.28 14.44 -35.28
C TRP A 302 6.17 15.47 -35.08
N SER A 303 4.90 15.06 -35.21
CA SER A 303 3.75 15.98 -35.09
C SER A 303 3.43 16.38 -33.64
N VAL A 304 3.96 15.64 -32.66
CA VAL A 304 3.73 15.88 -31.23
C VAL A 304 4.99 16.28 -30.47
N ASN A 305 6.13 16.37 -31.15
CA ASN A 305 7.44 16.70 -30.56
C ASN A 305 7.74 15.89 -29.27
N ALA A 306 7.41 14.59 -29.28
CA ALA A 306 7.52 13.75 -28.11
C ALA A 306 9.00 13.43 -27.81
N LYS A 307 9.53 13.98 -26.72
CA LYS A 307 10.90 13.69 -26.25
C LYS A 307 11.01 12.35 -25.52
N VAL A 308 9.94 11.96 -24.83
CA VAL A 308 9.88 10.73 -24.03
C VAL A 308 8.52 10.10 -24.24
N MET A 309 8.50 8.79 -24.45
CA MET A 309 7.30 7.99 -24.64
C MET A 309 7.31 6.83 -23.65
N ASN A 310 6.14 6.54 -23.08
CA ASN A 310 5.92 5.34 -22.29
C ASN A 310 5.67 4.15 -23.22
N TYR A 311 6.03 2.94 -22.78
CA TYR A 311 5.72 1.74 -23.53
C TYR A 311 5.62 0.52 -22.62
N TYR A 312 4.85 -0.46 -23.09
CA TYR A 312 4.87 -1.84 -22.63
C TYR A 312 4.67 -2.74 -23.84
N CYS A 313 5.04 -4.00 -23.71
CA CYS A 313 4.90 -4.98 -24.79
C CYS A 313 3.65 -5.83 -24.59
N VAL A 314 3.02 -6.23 -25.69
CA VAL A 314 1.85 -7.11 -25.72
C VAL A 314 2.09 -8.30 -26.66
N ARG A 315 1.39 -9.41 -26.39
CA ARG A 315 1.37 -10.62 -27.20
C ARG A 315 -0.06 -11.09 -27.43
#